data_AF-A0A6B3RR85-F1
#
_entry.id   AF-A0A6B3RR85-F1
#
_cell.length_a   1.000
_cell.length_b   1.000
_cell.length_c   1.000
_cell.angle_alpha   90.00
_cell.angle_beta   90.00
_cell.angle_gamma   90.00
#
_symmetry.space_group_name_H-M   'P 1'
#
loop_
_entity.id
_entity.type
_entity.pdbx_description
1 polymer ?
#
loop_
_entity_poly.entity_id
_entity_poly.type
_entity_poly.pdbx_seq_one_letter_code
_entity_poly.pdbx_strand_id
1 'polypeptide(L)'
;MFTRLVTAFSAIPDAPVALMLRVFPALVFWQSGRTKVEGFAIKESTWFLFEHEYALPLIPPEIAAVMASVAEHLLPVLLILGLCTRLSALGLLAMTAVIQVFVYPGAWVTHGLWAAPLLAVLARGPGRWSLDFLAGLEGGPDRAAGHGASHGTGR
;
A
#
# COMPACT_ATOMS: atom_id res chain seq x y z
N MET A 1 -31.06 13.16 15.55
CA MET A 1 -30.93 12.25 14.40
C MET A 1 -29.48 12.16 13.91
N PHE A 2 -28.81 13.27 13.63
CA PHE A 2 -27.39 13.35 13.22
C PHE A 2 -26.41 12.59 14.14
N THR A 3 -26.48 12.79 15.46
CA THR A 3 -25.59 12.12 16.43
C THR A 3 -25.73 10.60 16.43
N ARG A 4 -26.94 10.06 16.24
CA ARG A 4 -27.18 8.61 16.15
C ARG A 4 -26.52 8.00 14.90
N LEU A 5 -26.47 8.76 13.81
CA LEU A 5 -25.82 8.34 12.57
C LEU A 5 -24.29 8.27 12.74
N VAL A 6 -23.70 9.28 13.39
CA VAL A 6 -22.25 9.30 13.68
C VAL A 6 -21.84 8.12 14.56
N THR A 7 -22.61 7.82 15.62
CA THR A 7 -22.36 6.66 16.47
C THR A 7 -22.46 5.34 15.71
N ALA A 8 -23.40 5.23 14.75
CA ALA A 8 -23.51 4.05 13.91
C ALA A 8 -22.27 3.84 13.02
N PHE A 9 -21.66 4.91 12.50
CA PHE A 9 -20.41 4.82 11.73
C PHE A 9 -19.20 4.44 12.60
N SER A 10 -19.16 4.88 13.85
CA SER A 10 -18.13 4.44 14.80
C SER A 10 -18.19 2.94 15.12
N ALA A 11 -19.29 2.25 14.77
CA ALA A 11 -19.42 0.81 14.94
C ALA A 11 -18.79 0.00 13.80
N ILE A 12 -18.32 0.64 12.72
CA ILE A 12 -17.63 -0.05 11.62
C ILE A 12 -16.34 -0.68 12.17
N PRO A 13 -16.16 -2.01 12.06
CA PRO A 13 -14.95 -2.64 12.57
C PRO A 13 -13.70 -2.17 11.79
N ASP A 14 -12.59 -1.92 12.49
CA ASP A 14 -11.34 -1.50 11.85
C ASP A 14 -10.73 -2.54 10.89
N ALA A 15 -11.00 -3.83 11.12
CA ALA A 15 -10.40 -4.92 10.36
C ALA A 15 -10.73 -4.88 8.84
N PRO A 16 -12.00 -4.81 8.43
CA PRO A 16 -12.36 -4.67 7.03
C PRO A 16 -11.84 -3.35 6.43
N VAL A 17 -11.84 -2.25 7.19
CA VAL A 17 -11.29 -0.97 6.72
C VAL A 17 -9.80 -1.12 6.41
N ALA A 18 -9.01 -1.65 7.34
CA ALA A 18 -7.59 -1.89 7.14
C ALA A 18 -7.30 -2.87 5.99
N LEU A 19 -8.16 -3.88 5.77
CA LEU A 19 -8.06 -4.76 4.61
C LEU A 19 -8.31 -3.99 3.31
N MET A 20 -9.37 -3.17 3.23
CA MET A 20 -9.68 -2.38 2.04
C MET A 20 -8.57 -1.39 1.69
N LEU A 21 -7.98 -0.73 2.70
CA LEU A 21 -6.84 0.18 2.52
C LEU A 21 -5.61 -0.53 1.94
N ARG A 22 -5.49 -1.86 2.08
CA ARG A 22 -4.43 -2.67 1.47
C ARG A 22 -4.82 -3.17 0.08
N VAL A 23 -6.02 -3.73 -0.05
CA VAL A 23 -6.46 -4.43 -1.27
C VAL A 23 -6.60 -3.50 -2.47
N PHE A 24 -7.28 -2.36 -2.33
CA PHE A 24 -7.56 -1.50 -3.48
C PHE A 24 -6.30 -0.91 -4.13
N PRO A 25 -5.38 -0.26 -3.40
CA PRO A 25 -4.14 0.17 -4.03
C PRO A 25 -3.31 -1.01 -4.55
N ALA A 26 -3.25 -2.14 -3.82
CA ALA A 26 -2.55 -3.33 -4.32
C ALA A 26 -3.08 -3.83 -5.67
N LEU A 27 -4.40 -3.89 -5.86
CA LEU A 27 -5.01 -4.34 -7.10
C LEU A 27 -4.71 -3.43 -8.29
N VAL A 28 -4.58 -2.12 -8.07
CA VAL A 28 -4.15 -1.18 -9.12
C VAL A 28 -2.76 -1.57 -9.63
N PHE A 29 -1.79 -1.74 -8.73
CA PHE A 29 -0.43 -2.11 -9.10
C PHE A 29 -0.35 -3.52 -9.68
N TRP A 30 -1.12 -4.47 -9.15
CA TRP A 30 -1.20 -5.83 -9.71
C TRP A 30 -1.70 -5.81 -11.16
N GLN A 31 -2.80 -5.09 -11.42
CA GLN A 31 -3.34 -4.97 -12.77
C GLN A 31 -2.34 -4.29 -13.71
N SER A 32 -1.63 -3.26 -13.24
CA SER A 32 -0.52 -2.64 -13.97
C SER A 32 0.60 -3.65 -14.28
N GLY A 33 1.02 -4.47 -13.32
CA GLY A 33 2.03 -5.49 -13.52
C GLY A 33 1.61 -6.54 -14.56
N ARG A 34 0.33 -6.94 -14.53
CA ARG A 34 -0.23 -7.91 -15.50
C ARG A 34 -0.22 -7.42 -16.94
N THR A 35 -0.22 -6.11 -17.19
CA THR A 35 -0.07 -5.60 -18.56
C THR A 35 1.36 -5.74 -19.08
N LYS A 36 2.37 -5.76 -18.18
CA LYS A 36 3.80 -5.77 -18.51
C LYS A 36 4.39 -7.13 -18.87
N VAL A 37 3.74 -8.22 -18.50
CA VAL A 37 4.28 -9.58 -18.63
C VAL A 37 3.39 -10.52 -19.45
N GLU A 38 4.01 -11.48 -20.12
CA GLU A 38 3.37 -12.61 -20.79
C GLU A 38 3.99 -13.91 -20.29
N GLY A 39 3.18 -14.76 -19.66
CA GLY A 39 3.71 -15.90 -18.89
C GLY A 39 4.68 -15.43 -17.81
N PHE A 40 5.93 -15.89 -17.90
CA PHE A 40 7.05 -15.52 -17.01
C PHE A 40 8.02 -14.49 -17.63
N ALA A 41 7.75 -14.01 -18.84
CA ALA A 41 8.61 -13.05 -19.55
C ALA A 41 8.01 -11.63 -19.53
N ILE A 42 8.88 -10.62 -19.58
CA ILE A 42 8.48 -9.22 -19.80
C ILE A 42 8.22 -9.04 -21.30
N LYS A 43 7.11 -8.36 -21.64
CA LYS A 43 6.73 -8.11 -23.04
C LYS A 43 7.67 -7.10 -23.70
N GLU A 44 7.86 -7.24 -25.01
CA GLU A 44 8.56 -6.25 -25.84
C GLU A 44 7.96 -4.84 -25.72
N SER A 45 6.63 -4.75 -25.63
CA SER A 45 5.94 -3.47 -25.41
C SER A 45 6.35 -2.79 -24.10
N THR A 46 6.71 -3.57 -23.06
CA THR A 46 7.15 -3.00 -21.78
C THR A 46 8.54 -2.40 -21.91
N TRP A 47 9.47 -3.07 -22.59
CA TRP A 47 10.80 -2.51 -22.85
C TRP A 47 10.69 -1.20 -23.63
N PHE A 48 9.89 -1.19 -24.70
CA PHE A 48 9.61 0.01 -25.48
C PHE A 48 9.05 1.16 -24.62
N LEU A 49 8.08 0.87 -23.75
CA LEU A 49 7.50 1.89 -22.86
C LEU A 49 8.55 2.47 -21.91
N PHE A 50 9.42 1.65 -21.32
CA PHE A 50 10.45 2.14 -20.41
C PHE A 50 11.56 2.92 -21.12
N GLU A 51 11.88 2.56 -22.36
CA GLU A 51 12.91 3.22 -23.16
C GLU A 51 12.44 4.58 -23.70
N HIS A 52 11.22 4.65 -24.22
CA HIS A 52 10.76 5.82 -24.98
C HIS A 52 9.75 6.68 -24.22
N GLU A 53 8.84 6.08 -23.44
CA GLU A 53 7.70 6.82 -22.88
C GLU A 53 7.84 7.15 -21.40
N TYR A 54 8.30 6.19 -20.59
CA TYR A 54 8.54 6.42 -19.16
C TYR A 54 9.90 7.07 -18.94
N ALA A 55 10.91 6.67 -19.72
CA ALA A 55 12.23 7.29 -19.84
C ALA A 55 12.77 7.90 -18.52
N LEU A 56 12.85 7.07 -17.46
CA LEU A 56 13.21 7.55 -16.13
C LEU A 56 14.62 8.16 -16.13
N PRO A 57 14.82 9.35 -15.52
CA PRO A 57 16.06 10.12 -15.71
C PRO A 57 17.29 9.53 -15.00
N LEU A 58 17.09 8.66 -14.00
CA LEU A 58 18.16 8.16 -13.12
C LEU A 58 18.42 6.66 -13.25
N ILE A 59 17.50 5.91 -13.87
CA ILE A 59 17.53 4.44 -13.87
C ILE A 59 17.52 3.97 -15.31
N PRO A 60 18.47 3.12 -15.74
CA PRO A 60 18.46 2.54 -17.07
C PRO A 60 17.11 1.85 -17.38
N PRO A 61 16.55 2.03 -18.58
CA PRO A 61 15.24 1.48 -18.95
C PRO A 61 15.07 0.00 -18.66
N GLU A 62 16.11 -0.80 -18.89
CA GLU A 62 16.09 -2.25 -18.71
C GLU A 62 15.95 -2.62 -17.23
N ILE A 63 16.71 -1.93 -16.37
CA ILE A 63 16.64 -2.15 -14.93
C ILE A 63 15.29 -1.65 -14.40
N ALA A 64 14.83 -0.50 -14.87
CA ALA A 64 13.55 0.08 -14.48
C ALA A 64 12.37 -0.84 -14.84
N ALA A 65 12.36 -1.41 -16.05
CA ALA A 65 11.32 -2.33 -16.51
C ALA A 65 11.25 -3.61 -15.67
N VAL A 66 12.40 -4.21 -15.34
CA VAL A 66 12.46 -5.39 -14.47
C VAL A 66 12.01 -5.05 -13.06
N MET A 67 12.57 -4.00 -12.45
CA MET A 67 12.23 -3.60 -11.08
C MET A 67 10.75 -3.29 -10.94
N ALA A 68 10.18 -2.51 -11.87
CA ALA A 68 8.76 -2.17 -11.85
C ALA A 68 7.90 -3.43 -12.02
N SER A 69 8.23 -4.30 -12.99
CA SER A 69 7.46 -5.53 -13.23
C SER A 69 7.49 -6.46 -12.02
N VAL A 70 8.65 -6.64 -11.37
CA VAL A 70 8.76 -7.47 -10.17
C VAL A 70 8.01 -6.84 -9.00
N ALA A 71 8.21 -5.55 -8.74
CA ALA A 71 7.61 -4.84 -7.63
C ALA A 71 6.07 -4.81 -7.73
N GLU A 72 5.52 -4.60 -8.93
CA GLU A 72 4.08 -4.59 -9.19
C GLU A 72 3.39 -5.96 -9.04
N HIS A 73 4.15 -7.06 -8.98
CA HIS A 73 3.59 -8.36 -8.64
C HIS A 73 3.83 -8.71 -7.16
N LEU A 74 5.06 -8.49 -6.68
CA LEU A 74 5.46 -8.89 -5.34
C LEU A 74 4.82 -8.02 -4.25
N LEU A 75 4.96 -6.69 -4.34
CA LEU A 75 4.50 -5.79 -3.28
C LEU A 75 2.97 -5.82 -3.09
N PRO A 76 2.14 -5.89 -4.15
CA PRO A 76 0.70 -6.07 -3.99
C PRO A 76 0.31 -7.36 -3.26
N VAL A 77 0.95 -8.48 -3.59
CA VAL A 77 0.68 -9.76 -2.93
C VAL A 77 1.03 -9.68 -1.45
N LEU A 78 2.22 -9.17 -1.12
CA LEU A 78 2.64 -8.97 0.27
C LEU A 78 1.69 -8.03 1.02
N LEU A 79 1.26 -6.94 0.39
CA LEU A 79 0.34 -5.97 0.97
C LEU A 79 -1.05 -6.58 1.25
N ILE A 80 -1.60 -7.36 0.32
CA ILE A 80 -2.91 -8.04 0.48
C ILE A 80 -2.86 -9.07 1.60
N LEU A 81 -1.82 -9.90 1.64
CA LEU A 81 -1.61 -10.86 2.73
C LEU A 81 -1.36 -10.14 4.07
N GLY A 82 -0.88 -8.90 4.00
CA GLY A 82 -0.50 -8.14 5.18
C GLY A 82 0.78 -8.70 5.78
N LEU A 83 1.77 -8.96 4.94
CA LEU A 83 3.11 -9.41 5.30
C LEU A 83 4.11 -8.29 5.01
N CYS A 84 4.96 -7.96 6.00
CA CYS A 84 5.87 -6.80 5.93
C CYS A 84 5.13 -5.54 5.47
N THR A 85 3.92 -5.35 5.99
CA THR A 85 2.87 -4.50 5.40
C THR A 85 3.30 -3.05 5.23
N ARG A 86 3.96 -2.47 6.23
CA ARG A 86 4.47 -1.09 6.14
C ARG A 86 5.57 -0.96 5.08
N LEU A 87 6.45 -1.95 4.96
CA LEU A 87 7.47 -1.94 3.92
C LEU A 87 6.84 -2.09 2.53
N SER A 88 5.87 -2.97 2.38
CA SER A 88 5.11 -3.14 1.14
C SER A 88 4.36 -1.86 0.74
N ALA A 89 3.71 -1.20 1.71
CA ALA A 89 3.02 0.07 1.49
C ALA A 89 4.00 1.20 1.14
N LEU A 90 5.16 1.27 1.80
CA LEU A 90 6.21 2.24 1.50
C LEU A 90 6.76 2.05 0.09
N GLY A 91 7.01 0.80 -0.32
CA GLY A 91 7.47 0.48 -1.67
C GLY A 91 6.48 0.95 -2.74
N LEU A 92 5.19 0.63 -2.57
CA LEU A 92 4.15 1.09 -3.50
C LEU A 92 3.95 2.60 -3.47
N LEU A 93 4.13 3.25 -2.32
CA LEU A 93 4.07 4.71 -2.21
C LEU A 93 5.25 5.37 -2.94
N ALA A 94 6.46 4.80 -2.82
CA ALA A 94 7.63 5.26 -3.56
C ALA A 94 7.43 5.10 -5.08
N MET A 95 6.88 3.97 -5.53
CA MET A 95 6.49 3.79 -6.93
C MET A 95 5.45 4.82 -7.37
N THR A 96 4.42 5.06 -6.55
CA THR A 96 3.42 6.10 -6.81
C THR A 96 4.07 7.48 -7.00
N ALA A 97 5.05 7.82 -6.16
CA ALA A 97 5.79 9.07 -6.26
C ALA A 97 6.62 9.16 -7.54
N VAL A 98 7.32 8.07 -7.93
CA VAL A 98 8.07 8.01 -9.20
C VAL A 98 7.13 8.20 -10.39
N ILE A 99 6.01 7.49 -10.43
CA ILE A 99 5.02 7.61 -11.51
C ILE A 99 4.46 9.03 -11.57
N GLN A 100 4.10 9.61 -10.43
CA GLN A 100 3.58 10.98 -10.37
C GLN A 100 4.60 12.03 -10.83
N VAL A 101 5.86 11.91 -10.44
CA VAL A 101 6.85 12.95 -10.73
C VAL A 101 7.40 12.82 -12.14
N PHE A 102 7.66 11.60 -12.61
CA PHE A 102 8.43 11.37 -13.83
C PHE A 102 7.61 10.83 -15.00
N VAL A 103 6.47 10.18 -14.76
CA VAL A 103 5.75 9.44 -15.81
C VAL A 103 4.43 10.12 -16.20
N TYR A 104 3.52 10.31 -15.24
CA TYR A 104 2.19 10.88 -15.49
C TYR A 104 1.85 12.00 -14.50
N PRO A 105 2.49 13.18 -14.58
CA PRO A 105 2.28 14.27 -13.63
C PRO A 105 0.85 14.85 -13.63
N GLY A 106 0.16 14.76 -14.77
CA GLY A 106 -1.24 15.18 -14.88
C GLY A 106 -2.24 14.29 -14.13
N ALA A 107 -1.86 13.06 -13.75
CA ALA A 107 -2.75 12.08 -13.12
C ALA A 107 -2.80 12.18 -11.58
N TRP A 108 -2.54 13.36 -11.02
CA TRP A 108 -2.37 13.58 -9.58
C TRP A 108 -3.55 13.17 -8.71
N VAL A 109 -4.80 13.33 -9.19
CA VAL A 109 -5.98 12.85 -8.47
C VAL A 109 -5.95 11.33 -8.36
N THR A 110 -5.67 10.65 -9.46
CA THR A 110 -5.57 9.19 -9.53
C THR A 110 -4.46 8.68 -8.62
N HIS A 111 -3.26 9.26 -8.68
CA HIS A 111 -2.16 8.87 -7.81
C HIS A 111 -2.44 9.18 -6.34
N GLY A 112 -3.16 10.26 -6.04
CA GLY A 112 -3.64 10.58 -4.70
C GLY A 112 -4.58 9.52 -4.14
N LEU A 113 -5.46 8.94 -4.97
CA LEU A 113 -6.35 7.84 -4.57
C LEU A 113 -5.59 6.54 -4.23
N TRP A 114 -4.38 6.36 -4.76
CA TRP A 114 -3.51 5.23 -4.39
C TRP A 114 -2.67 5.56 -3.16
N ALA A 115 -2.09 6.76 -3.13
CA ALA A 115 -1.21 7.21 -2.06
C ALA A 115 -1.93 7.35 -0.71
N ALA A 116 -3.15 7.90 -0.69
CA ALA A 116 -3.92 8.11 0.54
C ALA A 116 -4.14 6.81 1.36
N PRO A 117 -4.65 5.70 0.79
CA PRO A 117 -4.78 4.46 1.55
C PRO A 117 -3.43 3.85 1.92
N LEU A 118 -2.39 3.97 1.09
CA LEU A 118 -1.03 3.50 1.43
C LEU A 118 -0.43 4.26 2.62
N LEU A 119 -0.61 5.58 2.67
CA LEU A 119 -0.24 6.42 3.82
C LEU A 119 -1.03 6.04 5.07
N ALA A 120 -2.34 5.75 4.93
CA ALA A 120 -3.15 5.29 6.04
C ALA A 120 -2.66 3.94 6.60
N VAL A 121 -2.25 3.01 5.73
CA VAL A 121 -1.61 1.74 6.13
C VAL A 121 -0.28 2.00 6.84
N LEU A 122 0.55 2.90 6.31
CA LEU A 122 1.83 3.28 6.95
C LEU A 122 1.64 3.90 8.33
N ALA A 123 0.59 4.68 8.55
CA ALA A 123 0.32 5.35 9.82
C ALA A 123 -0.35 4.40 10.83
N ARG A 124 -1.37 3.66 10.41
CA ARG A 124 -2.26 2.89 11.28
C ARG A 124 -1.87 1.41 11.42
N GLY A 125 -1.03 0.91 10.52
CA GLY A 125 -0.62 -0.48 10.47
C GLY A 125 -1.57 -1.37 9.66
N PRO A 126 -1.34 -2.70 9.70
CA PRO A 126 -1.90 -3.67 8.75
C PRO A 126 -3.30 -4.16 9.11
N GLY A 127 -3.74 -3.91 10.35
CA GLY A 127 -4.99 -4.40 10.91
C GLY A 127 -4.94 -5.87 11.34
N ARG A 128 -5.95 -6.31 12.10
CA ARG A 128 -5.99 -7.64 12.74
C ARG A 128 -6.13 -8.84 11.79
N TRP A 129 -6.47 -8.60 10.52
CA TRP A 129 -6.56 -9.61 9.45
C TRP A 129 -5.31 -9.65 8.58
N SER A 130 -4.14 -9.36 9.16
CA SER A 130 -2.86 -9.41 8.46
C SER A 130 -1.99 -10.51 9.03
N LEU A 131 -1.12 -11.09 8.20
CA LEU A 131 -0.12 -12.04 8.67
C LEU A 131 0.82 -11.42 9.68
N ASP A 132 1.17 -10.13 9.55
CA ASP A 132 1.98 -9.41 10.52
C ASP A 132 1.34 -9.37 11.92
N PHE A 133 0.02 -9.14 11.99
CA PHE A 133 -0.70 -9.17 13.26
C PHE A 133 -0.76 -10.59 13.84
N LEU A 134 -1.05 -11.59 13.00
CA LEU A 134 -1.12 -13.00 13.42
C LEU A 134 0.25 -13.53 13.90
N ALA A 135 1.34 -13.05 13.29
CA ALA A 135 2.71 -13.36 13.68
C ALA A 135 3.22 -12.51 14.85
N GLY A 136 2.42 -11.57 15.37
CA GLY A 136 2.79 -10.69 16.48
C GLY A 136 3.84 -9.63 16.13
N LEU A 137 4.10 -9.39 14.84
CA LEU A 137 5.07 -8.41 14.33
C LEU A 137 4.57 -6.97 14.46
N GLU A 138 3.25 -6.78 14.51
CA GLU A 138 2.64 -5.49 14.85
C GLU A 138 1.74 -5.63 16.08
N GLY A 139 2.06 -4.87 17.12
CA GLY A 139 1.21 -4.75 18.30
C GLY A 139 -0.05 -3.96 17.95
N GLY A 140 -1.22 -4.51 18.27
CA GLY A 140 -2.47 -3.77 18.14
C GLY A 140 -2.42 -2.45 18.93
N PRO A 141 -3.26 -1.46 18.59
CA PRO A 141 -3.36 -0.19 19.33
C PRO A 141 -3.50 -0.37 20.86
N ASP A 142 -4.06 -1.50 21.30
CA ASP A 142 -4.26 -1.85 22.71
C ASP A 142 -2.99 -2.13 23.52
N ARG A 143 -1.82 -2.36 22.90
CA ARG A 143 -0.57 -2.56 23.67
C ARG A 143 0.03 -1.24 24.18
N ALA A 144 -0.28 -0.11 23.55
CA ALA A 144 0.18 1.20 24.01
C ALA A 144 -0.71 1.80 25.12
N ALA A 145 -1.99 1.42 25.19
CA ALA A 145 -2.93 1.90 26.21
C ALA A 145 -2.87 1.11 27.54
N GLY A 146 -2.34 -0.12 27.53
CA GLY A 146 -2.37 -1.02 28.70
C GLY A 146 -1.26 -0.82 29.75
N HIS A 147 -0.31 0.11 29.55
CA HIS A 147 0.82 0.31 30.48
C HIS A 147 0.79 1.65 31.24
N GLY A 148 -0.23 2.49 31.03
CA GLY A 148 -0.33 3.83 31.65
C GLY A 148 -1.42 4.00 32.71
N ALA A 149 -2.25 3.00 32.98
CA ALA A 149 -3.44 3.14 33.83
C ALA A 149 -3.35 2.39 35.18
N SER A 150 -2.15 2.17 35.71
CA SER A 150 -1.96 1.63 37.05
C SER A 150 -0.93 2.45 37.83
N HIS A 151 -1.26 3.68 38.23
CA HIS A 151 -0.77 4.31 39.46
C HIS A 151 -1.49 5.64 39.66
N GLY A 152 -2.38 5.69 40.67
CA GLY A 152 -3.08 6.92 41.02
C GLY A 152 -4.33 6.80 41.89
N THR A 153 -4.55 5.70 42.62
CA THR A 153 -5.46 5.67 43.77
C THR A 153 -4.63 5.51 45.04
N GLY A 154 -4.59 6.54 45.87
CA GLY A 154 -3.99 6.43 47.20
C GLY A 154 -3.58 7.75 47.84
N ARG A 155 -4.55 8.60 48.18
CA ARG A 155 -4.76 9.29 49.48
C ARG A 155 -5.56 10.57 49.31
#